data_AF-A0A3P7JJ24-F1
#
_entry.id   AF-A0A3P7JJ24-F1
#
_cell.length_a   1.000
_cell.length_b   1.000
_cell.length_c   1.000
_cell.angle_alpha   90.00
_cell.angle_beta   90.00
_cell.angle_gamma   90.00
#
_symmetry.space_group_name_H-M   'P 1'
#
loop_
_entity.id
_entity.type
_entity.pdbx_description
1 polymer ?
#
loop_
_entity_poly.entity_id
_entity_poly.type
_entity_poly.pdbx_seq_one_letter_code
_entity_poly.pdbx_strand_id
1 'polypeptide(L)'
;MCIEGEEFKDCKNWPLMGLEEIMTRHEFLQKTGKYLTPDPKHPQKKMVSNLSKLQFLHHVSPLKCSPLIVTRSFLQVAGVTIEEWTIYRAFAKKISERSDKERPYERVKPSLRKAYERRRKEAKIVEDHVFDVSAPRSR
;
A
#
# COMPACT_ATOMS: atom_id res chain seq x y z
N MET A 1 7.07 -5.45 11.49
CA MET A 1 8.36 -5.01 12.06
C MET A 1 9.00 -6.04 13.00
N CYS A 2 8.23 -6.84 13.76
CA CYS A 2 8.77 -7.97 14.54
C CYS A 2 9.93 -7.58 15.46
N ILE A 3 9.80 -6.43 16.12
CA ILE A 3 10.78 -5.88 17.05
C ILE A 3 10.46 -6.42 18.43
N GLU A 4 11.48 -6.91 19.14
CA GLU A 4 11.35 -7.45 20.49
C GLU A 4 11.66 -6.38 21.57
N GLY A 5 11.25 -6.63 22.82
CA GLY A 5 11.23 -5.61 23.89
C GLY A 5 12.59 -4.98 24.22
N GLU A 6 13.68 -5.74 24.11
CA GLU A 6 15.04 -5.22 24.31
C GLU A 6 15.47 -4.29 23.16
N GLU A 7 15.05 -4.60 21.93
CA GLU A 7 15.37 -3.83 20.72
C GLU A 7 14.60 -2.50 20.67
N PHE A 8 13.45 -2.43 21.33
CA PHE A 8 12.65 -1.21 21.41
C PHE A 8 13.33 -0.12 22.26
N LYS A 9 14.20 -0.47 23.21
CA LYS A 9 14.91 0.49 24.08
C LYS A 9 15.81 1.45 23.29
N ASP A 10 16.30 1.00 22.15
CA ASP A 10 17.16 1.80 21.27
C ASP A 10 16.37 2.75 20.35
N CYS A 11 15.06 2.56 20.23
CA CYS A 11 14.16 3.34 19.38
C CYS A 11 13.64 4.62 20.08
N LYS A 12 14.52 5.40 20.71
CA LYS A 12 14.15 6.55 21.57
C LYS A 12 13.31 7.63 20.87
N ASN A 13 13.43 7.76 19.54
CA ASN A 13 12.70 8.77 18.76
C ASN A 13 11.35 8.27 18.22
N TRP A 14 11.04 6.99 18.31
CA TRP A 14 9.77 6.44 17.82
C TRP A 14 8.54 7.04 18.51
N PRO A 15 8.53 7.24 19.84
CA PRO A 15 7.39 7.87 20.51
C PRO A 15 7.14 9.33 20.08
N LEU A 16 8.16 10.00 19.52
CA LEU A 16 8.07 11.39 19.07
C LEU A 16 7.69 11.52 17.59
N MET A 17 7.58 10.40 16.88
CA MET A 17 7.25 10.36 15.45
C MET A 17 5.80 9.92 15.24
N GLY A 18 5.17 10.42 14.18
CA GLY A 18 3.86 9.94 13.77
C GLY A 18 3.94 8.51 13.27
N LEU A 19 2.93 7.69 13.61
CA LEU A 19 2.84 6.29 13.16
C LEU A 19 2.92 6.16 11.63
N GLU A 20 2.25 7.05 10.90
CA GLU A 20 2.30 7.09 9.42
C GLU A 20 3.71 7.26 8.87
N GLU A 21 4.52 8.06 9.54
CA GLU A 21 5.91 8.30 9.13
C GLU A 21 6.77 7.05 9.39
N ILE A 22 6.53 6.37 10.50
CA ILE A 22 7.18 5.10 10.86
C ILE A 22 6.83 4.03 9.82
N MET A 23 5.54 3.90 9.48
CA MET A 23 5.06 2.94 8.48
C MET A 23 5.64 3.22 7.09
N THR A 24 5.63 4.48 6.65
CA THR A 24 6.16 4.89 5.34
C THR A 24 7.66 4.57 5.22
N ARG A 25 8.45 4.90 6.25
CA ARG A 25 9.90 4.61 6.30
C ARG A 25 10.18 3.11 6.24
N HIS A 26 9.39 2.31 6.94
CA HIS A 26 9.52 0.86 6.94
C HIS A 26 9.13 0.20 5.62
N GLU A 27 8.03 0.63 5.02
CA GLU A 27 7.62 0.17 3.71
C GLU A 27 8.68 0.52 2.65
N PHE A 28 9.25 1.71 2.74
CA PHE A 28 10.33 2.15 1.85
C PHE A 28 11.59 1.27 1.96
N LEU A 29 12.01 0.91 3.19
CA LEU A 29 13.15 0.03 3.39
C LEU A 29 12.88 -1.41 2.91
N GLN A 30 11.64 -1.88 2.99
CA GLN A 30 11.24 -3.17 2.41
C GLN A 30 11.29 -3.13 0.88
N LYS A 31 10.76 -2.07 0.26
CA LYS A 31 10.75 -1.92 -1.20
C LYS A 31 12.15 -1.76 -1.81
N THR A 32 13.07 -1.15 -1.07
CA THR A 32 14.49 -1.06 -1.47
C THR A 32 15.28 -2.35 -1.18
N GLY A 33 14.65 -3.36 -0.58
CA GLY A 33 15.28 -4.63 -0.22
C GLY A 33 16.32 -4.53 0.90
N LYS A 34 16.40 -3.37 1.58
CA LYS A 34 17.37 -3.12 2.64
C LYS A 34 16.90 -3.61 4.01
N TYR A 35 15.60 -3.82 4.15
CA TYR A 35 14.97 -4.39 5.34
C TYR A 35 14.16 -5.63 4.97
N LEU A 36 14.42 -6.74 5.67
CA LEU A 36 13.64 -7.97 5.55
C LEU A 36 12.85 -8.21 6.84
N THR A 37 11.53 -8.33 6.74
CA THR A 37 10.72 -8.75 7.89
C THR A 37 11.07 -10.19 8.25
N PRO A 38 11.51 -10.49 9.49
CA PRO A 38 11.91 -11.84 9.86
C PRO A 38 10.70 -12.78 9.78
N ASP A 39 10.90 -13.93 9.14
CA ASP A 39 9.88 -14.97 9.01
C ASP A 39 9.75 -15.73 10.34
N PRO A 40 8.54 -15.83 10.94
CA PRO A 40 8.30 -16.63 12.13
C PRO A 40 8.75 -18.09 12.01
N LYS A 41 8.77 -18.65 10.80
CA LYS A 41 9.21 -20.03 10.54
C LYS A 41 10.73 -20.17 10.38
N HIS A 42 11.43 -19.05 10.14
CA HIS A 42 12.88 -19.03 9.95
C HIS A 42 13.52 -17.88 10.74
N PRO A 43 13.43 -17.89 12.08
CA PRO A 43 13.88 -16.78 12.94
C PRO A 43 15.39 -16.52 12.85
N GLN A 44 16.18 -17.50 12.40
CA GLN A 44 17.62 -17.37 12.16
C GLN A 44 17.95 -16.40 11.01
N LYS A 45 16.98 -16.09 10.14
CA LYS A 45 17.11 -15.07 9.09
C LYS A 45 16.85 -13.65 9.61
N LYS A 46 16.72 -13.44 10.93
CA LYS A 46 16.85 -12.13 11.56
C LYS A 46 18.24 -11.57 11.21
N MET A 47 18.32 -10.92 10.06
CA MET A 47 19.55 -10.32 9.59
C MET A 47 19.91 -9.22 10.59
N VAL A 48 21.08 -9.33 11.23
CA VAL A 48 21.62 -8.40 12.25
C VAL A 48 21.54 -6.93 11.79
N SER A 49 21.48 -6.70 10.48
CA SER A 49 21.40 -5.37 9.86
C SER A 49 20.01 -4.70 9.85
N ASN A 50 18.92 -5.39 10.15
CA ASN A 50 17.55 -4.85 10.00
C ASN A 50 17.22 -3.77 11.05
N LEU A 51 17.74 -3.91 12.26
CA LEU A 51 17.45 -3.02 13.39
C LEU A 51 18.28 -1.75 13.35
N SER A 52 19.58 -1.84 13.07
CA SER A 52 20.45 -0.66 12.92
C SER A 52 19.98 0.25 11.78
N LYS A 53 19.40 -0.34 10.72
CA LYS A 53 18.83 0.41 9.59
C LYS A 53 17.53 1.14 9.97
N LEU A 54 16.64 0.50 10.74
CA LEU A 54 15.46 1.19 11.29
C LEU A 54 15.87 2.25 12.31
N GLN A 55 16.81 1.99 13.19
CA GLN A 55 17.29 2.97 14.18
C GLN A 55 17.86 4.22 13.51
N PHE A 56 18.75 4.05 12.53
CA PHE A 56 19.47 5.16 11.92
C PHE A 56 18.58 6.01 10.99
N LEU A 57 17.60 5.41 10.31
CA LEU A 57 16.63 6.18 9.52
C LEU A 57 15.63 6.93 10.40
N HIS A 58 15.36 6.48 11.63
CA HIS A 58 14.42 7.12 12.55
C HIS A 58 15.08 8.13 13.49
N HIS A 59 16.39 8.03 13.73
CA HIS A 59 17.13 9.01 14.51
C HIS A 59 17.22 10.37 13.77
N VAL A 60 17.27 10.32 12.44
CA VAL A 60 17.39 11.50 11.60
C VAL A 60 16.00 12.03 11.24
N SER A 61 15.70 13.23 11.74
CA SER A 61 14.57 14.01 11.25
C SER A 61 15.10 15.03 10.23
N PRO A 62 14.59 15.05 8.98
CA PRO A 62 14.97 16.04 7.98
C PRO A 62 14.74 17.49 8.44
N LEU A 63 13.88 17.69 9.45
CA LEU A 63 13.48 18.99 9.97
C LEU A 63 14.33 19.44 11.18
N LYS A 64 15.07 18.54 11.83
CA LYS A 64 15.84 18.85 13.07
C LYS A 64 17.34 18.63 12.92
N CYS A 65 17.77 17.91 11.90
CA CYS A 65 19.18 17.58 11.67
C CYS A 65 19.74 18.39 10.50
N SER A 66 21.03 18.71 10.56
CA SER A 66 21.76 19.35 9.45
C SER A 66 21.59 18.53 8.15
N PRO A 67 21.37 19.18 6.99
CA PRO A 67 21.15 18.50 5.70
C PRO A 67 22.22 17.46 5.37
N LEU A 68 23.47 17.70 5.80
CA LEU A 68 24.63 16.83 5.55
C LEU A 68 24.60 15.54 6.39
N ILE A 69 24.03 15.60 7.59
CA ILE A 69 23.78 14.43 8.44
C ILE A 69 22.64 13.62 7.84
N VAL A 70 21.60 14.30 7.35
CA VAL A 70 20.43 13.66 6.76
C VAL A 70 20.82 12.88 5.50
N THR A 71 21.52 13.51 4.56
CA THR A 71 21.96 12.84 3.32
C THR A 71 22.88 11.65 3.59
N ARG A 72 23.83 11.77 4.52
CA ARG A 72 24.71 10.66 4.90
C ARG A 72 23.92 9.48 5.45
N SER A 73 22.87 9.72 6.23
CA SER A 73 22.07 8.65 6.81
C SER A 73 21.18 7.92 5.82
N PHE A 74 20.53 8.64 4.89
CA PHE A 74 19.75 8.00 3.83
C PHE A 74 20.64 7.17 2.90
N LEU A 75 21.83 7.69 2.56
CA LEU A 75 22.78 6.98 1.71
C LEU A 75 23.36 5.73 2.40
N GLN A 76 23.74 5.81 3.68
CA GLN A 76 24.33 4.67 4.39
C GLN A 76 23.31 3.55 4.71
N VAL A 77 22.07 3.91 4.99
CA VAL A 77 21.04 2.94 5.45
C VAL A 77 20.26 2.34 4.29
N ALA A 78 19.75 3.22 3.44
CA ALA A 78 18.84 2.85 2.38
C ALA A 78 19.53 2.81 1.01
N GLY A 79 20.74 3.38 0.89
CA GLY A 79 21.43 3.49 -0.39
C GLY A 79 20.74 4.46 -1.35
N VAL A 80 19.97 5.42 -0.81
CA VAL A 80 19.14 6.34 -1.59
C VAL A 80 19.47 7.78 -1.23
N THR A 81 19.19 8.67 -2.17
CA THR A 81 19.27 10.11 -1.98
C THR A 81 18.07 10.64 -1.20
N ILE A 82 18.22 11.85 -0.64
CA ILE A 82 17.12 12.53 0.06
C ILE A 82 15.97 12.92 -0.90
N GLU A 83 16.29 13.13 -2.18
CA GLU A 83 15.33 13.46 -3.23
C GLU A 83 14.43 12.27 -3.52
N GLU A 84 15.00 11.07 -3.68
CA GLU A 84 14.24 9.82 -3.86
C GLU A 84 13.30 9.57 -2.68
N TRP A 85 13.77 9.81 -1.46
CA TRP A 85 12.92 9.73 -0.26
C TRP A 85 11.77 10.75 -0.29
N THR A 86 12.06 12.00 -0.69
CA THR A 86 11.05 13.06 -0.76
C THR A 86 9.97 12.76 -1.80
N ILE A 87 10.38 12.24 -2.96
CA ILE A 87 9.47 11.78 -4.03
C ILE A 87 8.64 10.60 -3.52
N TYR A 88 9.26 9.61 -2.88
CA TYR A 88 8.54 8.47 -2.31
C TYR A 88 7.49 8.89 -1.29
N ARG A 89 7.82 9.83 -0.39
CA ARG A 89 6.88 10.36 0.59
C ARG A 89 5.65 11.00 -0.06
N ALA A 90 5.86 11.82 -1.09
CA ALA A 90 4.76 12.42 -1.84
C ALA A 90 3.91 11.37 -2.57
N PHE A 91 4.55 10.32 -3.10
CA PHE A 91 3.88 9.21 -3.76
C PHE A 91 3.07 8.34 -2.79
N ALA A 92 3.62 8.01 -1.62
CA ALA A 92 2.94 7.25 -0.57
C ALA A 92 1.67 7.95 -0.10
N LYS A 93 1.73 9.29 0.09
CA LYS A 93 0.55 10.09 0.41
C LYS A 93 -0.54 9.97 -0.66
N LYS A 94 -0.18 10.07 -1.95
CA LYS A 94 -1.12 9.89 -3.06
C LYS A 94 -1.71 8.49 -3.15
N ILE A 95 -0.95 7.45 -2.78
CA ILE A 95 -1.49 6.08 -2.71
C ILE A 95 -2.52 5.99 -1.59
N SER A 96 -2.21 6.51 -0.42
CA SER A 96 -3.14 6.52 0.72
C SER A 96 -4.42 7.30 0.39
N GLU A 97 -4.33 8.43 -0.30
CA GLU A 97 -5.51 9.20 -0.74
C GLU A 97 -6.32 8.49 -1.84
N ARG A 98 -5.74 7.49 -2.51
CA ARG A 98 -6.38 6.72 -3.58
C ARG A 98 -6.89 5.35 -3.13
N SER A 99 -6.56 4.87 -1.94
CA SER A 99 -7.02 3.56 -1.46
C SER A 99 -8.54 3.45 -1.41
N ASP A 100 -9.21 4.58 -1.18
CA ASP A 100 -10.67 4.66 -1.06
C ASP A 100 -11.38 4.84 -2.42
N LYS A 101 -10.62 4.96 -3.52
CA LYS A 101 -11.15 5.16 -4.86
C LYS A 101 -11.05 3.85 -5.66
N GLU A 102 -12.14 3.51 -6.34
CA GLU A 102 -12.20 2.34 -7.23
C GLU A 102 -11.08 2.42 -8.26
N ARG A 103 -10.28 1.35 -8.38
CA ARG A 103 -9.15 1.30 -9.29
C ARG A 103 -9.66 1.23 -10.73
N PRO A 104 -9.34 2.22 -11.60
CA PRO A 104 -9.93 2.29 -12.94
C PRO A 104 -9.65 1.06 -13.85
N TYR A 105 -8.61 0.30 -13.55
CA TYR A 105 -8.16 -0.83 -14.38
C TYR A 105 -8.17 -2.16 -13.63
N GLU A 106 -8.98 -2.30 -12.59
CA GLU A 106 -9.06 -3.57 -11.86
C GLU A 106 -9.78 -4.64 -12.70
N ARG A 107 -9.17 -5.83 -12.75
CA ARG A 107 -9.74 -6.96 -13.48
C ARG A 107 -11.05 -7.39 -12.81
N VAL A 108 -12.17 -7.07 -13.44
CA VAL A 108 -13.49 -7.55 -13.00
C VAL A 108 -13.55 -9.07 -13.11
N LYS A 109 -13.78 -9.76 -11.99
CA LYS A 109 -13.96 -11.21 -11.98
C LYS A 109 -15.17 -11.59 -12.85
N PRO A 110 -15.12 -12.71 -13.60
CA PRO A 110 -16.25 -13.17 -14.41
C PRO A 110 -17.57 -13.30 -13.63
N SER A 111 -17.49 -13.67 -12.34
CA SER A 111 -18.66 -13.77 -11.45
C SER A 111 -19.35 -12.42 -11.22
N LEU A 112 -18.57 -11.35 -11.00
CA LEU A 112 -19.08 -9.99 -10.81
C LEU A 112 -19.75 -9.47 -12.09
N ARG A 113 -19.12 -9.68 -13.26
CA ARG A 113 -19.71 -9.33 -14.55
C ARG A 113 -21.04 -10.04 -14.79
N LYS A 114 -21.08 -11.36 -14.56
CA LYS A 114 -22.31 -12.17 -14.74
C LYS A 114 -23.41 -11.76 -13.76
N ALA A 115 -23.07 -11.46 -12.51
CA ALA A 115 -24.04 -10.98 -11.52
C ALA A 115 -24.64 -9.62 -11.92
N TYR A 116 -23.80 -8.70 -12.40
CA TYR A 116 -24.25 -7.42 -12.93
C TYR A 116 -25.20 -7.57 -14.13
N GLU A 117 -24.84 -8.41 -15.11
CA GLU A 117 -25.70 -8.66 -16.27
C GLU A 117 -27.05 -9.31 -15.91
N ARG A 118 -27.08 -10.23 -14.93
CA ARG A 118 -28.34 -10.82 -14.43
C ARG A 118 -29.26 -9.77 -13.82
N ARG A 119 -28.74 -8.95 -12.90
CA ARG A 119 -29.51 -7.83 -12.31
C ARG A 119 -30.03 -6.89 -13.39
N ARG A 120 -29.23 -6.62 -14.43
CA ARG A 120 -29.63 -5.75 -15.55
C ARG A 120 -30.69 -6.37 -16.46
N LYS A 121 -30.69 -7.70 -16.63
CA LYS A 121 -31.72 -8.43 -17.38
C LYS A 121 -33.02 -8.53 -16.59
N GLU A 122 -32.94 -8.82 -15.29
CA GLU A 122 -34.10 -8.88 -14.38
C GLU A 122 -34.76 -7.51 -14.19
N ALA A 123 -33.98 -6.42 -14.19
CA ALA A 123 -34.49 -5.06 -14.12
C ALA A 123 -35.11 -4.57 -15.44
N LYS A 124 -34.90 -5.28 -16.56
CA LYS A 124 -35.60 -4.99 -17.81
C LYS A 124 -36.99 -5.60 -17.68
N ILE A 125 -38.00 -4.74 -17.48
CA ILE A 125 -39.41 -5.12 -17.55
C ILE A 125 -39.61 -5.79 -18.92
N VAL A 126 -40.06 -7.04 -18.91
CA VAL A 126 -40.44 -7.76 -20.12
C VAL A 126 -41.75 -7.13 -20.57
N GLU A 127 -41.74 -6.39 -21.66
CA GLU A 127 -42.99 -6.00 -22.33
C GLU A 127 -43.65 -7.30 -22.81
N ASP A 128 -44.85 -7.59 -22.30
CA ASP A 128 -45.67 -8.71 -22.76
C ASP A 128 -46.11 -8.43 -24.20
N HIS A 129 -45.32 -8.90 -25.16
CA HIS A 129 -45.73 -8.93 -26.55
C HIS A 129 -46.78 -10.03 -26.73
N VAL A 130 -48.05 -9.64 -26.65
CA VAL A 130 -49.17 -10.47 -27.08
C VAL A 130 -49.09 -10.64 -28.60
N PHE A 131 -48.77 -11.85 -29.06
CA PHE A 131 -48.89 -12.23 -30.46
C PHE A 131 -50.38 -12.43 -30.76
N ASP A 132 -51.00 -11.49 -31.46
CA ASP A 132 -52.39 -11.62 -31.90
C ASP A 132 -52.44 -12.55 -33.13
N VAL A 133 -52.59 -13.86 -32.87
CA VAL A 133 -52.68 -14.91 -33.91
C VAL A 133 -54.11 -15.04 -34.46
N SER A 134 -55.01 -14.11 -34.15
CA SER A 134 -56.46 -14.22 -34.37
C SER A 134 -57.05 -13.17 -35.33
N ALA A 135 -56.29 -12.68 -36.33
CA ALA A 135 -56.89 -11.89 -37.40
C ALA A 135 -57.45 -12.80 -38.52
N PRO A 136 -58.78 -12.90 -38.74
CA PRO A 136 -59.33 -13.65 -39.86
C PRO A 136 -58.95 -12.97 -41.18
N ARG A 137 -58.37 -13.73 -42.11
CA ARG A 137 -58.13 -13.26 -43.48
C ARG A 137 -59.49 -13.07 -44.16
N SER A 138 -59.86 -11.81 -44.42
CA SER A 138 -61.00 -11.49 -45.28
C SER A 138 -60.76 -12.08 -46.67
N ARG A 139 -61.71 -12.90 -47.15
CA ARG A 139 -61.77 -13.36 -48.54
C ARG A 139 -62.25 -12.24 -49.45
#